data_AF-W7JMD0-F1
#
_entry.id   AF-W7JMD0-F1
#
_cell.length_a   1.000
_cell.length_b   1.000
_cell.length_c   1.000
_cell.angle_alpha   90.00
_cell.angle_beta   90.00
_cell.angle_gamma   90.00
#
_symmetry.space_group_name_H-M   'P 1'
#
loop_
_entity.id
_entity.type
_entity.pdbx_description
1 polymer ?
#
loop_
_entity_poly.entity_id
_entity_poly.type
_entity_poly.pdbx_seq_one_letter_code
_entity_poly.pdbx_strand_id
1 'polypeptide(L)'
;MKSIINTFLPYYKHNNNLTLNVTLKNKVRFLFFYLDRFVYSPILQILLRNQNVKEQNVIKKIYKLKILNKLPLQFKKDKNDEKHHVKNQKYINKNSFECKEKMNDKIRNIKNDKINYYDHIEINALWPERISYVQPFEVKKNLEKDKFNVIYIGHMSILIQTSKYNILIDPVLSNRIGFCNILGVKRIIKPGINFEHLPSIDFILLSNNRYDTMDKTTLKNIILRDNSIVIGGMNIRRYLLKRNFPVVYPLNWFNKLSFENISFYYLPTLTNSHRFLVDKNVYLPGSFLIHDSSTNATIFYSGHSGYSNHFLQIKNYVNNVVLKRNNHIDLSILPIGIYKPDSLYNNFHMSPREALQSHFDLGSKQSLGIGTDVFCLGGEEYKEATKELTHILDSYQKKNNNKITFVTLQPGENFII
;
A
#
# COMPACT_ATOMS: atom_id res chain seq x y z
N MET A 1 22.17 3.67 -24.34
CA MET A 1 21.48 2.81 -23.36
C MET A 1 19.99 2.57 -23.66
N LYS A 2 19.09 3.58 -23.65
CA LYS A 2 17.66 3.36 -23.98
C LYS A 2 17.42 2.73 -25.35
N SER A 3 18.17 3.16 -26.38
CA SER A 3 18.13 2.58 -27.72
C SER A 3 18.60 1.11 -27.71
N ILE A 4 19.76 0.80 -27.12
CA ILE A 4 20.28 -0.57 -27.00
C ILE A 4 19.29 -1.50 -26.26
N ILE A 5 18.66 -1.05 -25.18
CA ILE A 5 17.67 -1.88 -24.46
C ILE A 5 16.36 -2.02 -25.27
N ASN A 6 15.99 -1.01 -26.08
CA ASN A 6 14.85 -1.09 -27.00
C ASN A 6 15.10 -2.08 -28.15
N THR A 7 16.35 -2.21 -28.61
CA THR A 7 16.72 -3.08 -29.72
C THR A 7 16.66 -4.58 -29.35
N PHE A 8 16.92 -4.95 -28.09
CA PHE A 8 16.92 -6.35 -27.67
C PHE A 8 15.59 -6.85 -27.05
N LEU A 9 14.66 -5.96 -26.71
CA LEU A 9 13.36 -6.31 -26.11
C LEU A 9 12.30 -5.25 -26.50
N PRO A 10 11.38 -5.51 -27.46
CA PRO A 10 10.35 -4.55 -27.83
C PRO A 10 9.46 -4.26 -26.61
N TYR A 11 9.48 -3.01 -26.16
CA TYR A 11 8.76 -2.56 -24.97
C TYR A 11 7.27 -2.39 -25.30
N TYR A 12 6.39 -3.01 -24.52
CA TYR A 12 5.10 -2.39 -24.23
C TYR A 12 5.26 -1.56 -22.96
N LYS A 13 5.53 -0.25 -23.12
CA LYS A 13 5.39 0.69 -22.02
C LYS A 13 3.92 1.02 -21.88
N HIS A 14 3.35 0.73 -20.73
CA HIS A 14 2.01 1.19 -20.43
C HIS A 14 2.10 2.68 -20.08
N ASN A 15 1.31 3.51 -20.76
CA ASN A 15 1.01 4.84 -20.26
C ASN A 15 0.08 4.65 -19.06
N ASN A 16 0.65 4.45 -17.87
CA ASN A 16 -0.13 4.57 -16.65
C ASN A 16 -0.49 6.06 -16.49
N ASN A 17 -1.56 6.48 -17.16
CA ASN A 17 -2.05 7.86 -17.17
C ASN A 17 -2.49 8.32 -15.77
N LEU A 18 -2.67 7.38 -14.83
CA LEU A 18 -2.98 7.71 -13.44
C LEU A 18 -1.73 8.24 -12.72
N THR A 19 -0.56 7.69 -13.02
CA THR A 19 0.67 8.01 -12.29
C THR A 19 1.38 9.23 -12.89
N LEU A 20 1.26 10.38 -12.22
CA LEU A 20 1.88 11.64 -12.66
C LEU A 20 3.40 11.53 -12.81
N ASN A 21 3.92 12.17 -13.85
CA ASN A 21 5.36 12.36 -14.00
C ASN A 21 5.87 13.34 -12.93
N VAL A 22 6.70 12.82 -12.04
CA VAL A 22 7.31 13.58 -10.95
C VAL A 22 8.32 14.60 -11.50
N THR A 23 8.26 15.84 -10.99
CA THR A 23 9.22 16.91 -11.30
C THR A 23 10.65 16.52 -10.90
N LEU A 24 11.68 17.14 -11.51
CA LEU A 24 13.07 16.87 -11.13
C LEU A 24 13.32 17.15 -9.63
N LYS A 25 12.73 18.23 -9.11
CA LYS A 25 12.73 18.60 -7.68
C LYS A 25 12.24 17.43 -6.81
N ASN A 26 11.07 16.86 -7.14
CA ASN A 26 10.52 15.76 -6.36
C ASN A 26 11.29 14.45 -6.56
N LYS A 27 11.90 14.20 -7.73
CA LYS A 27 12.80 13.05 -7.92
C LYS A 27 14.04 13.13 -7.00
N VAL A 28 14.64 14.31 -6.87
CA VAL A 28 15.76 14.55 -5.97
C VAL A 28 15.33 14.37 -4.50
N ARG A 29 14.14 14.89 -4.13
CA ARG A 29 13.58 14.67 -2.79
C ARG A 29 13.33 13.19 -2.48
N PHE A 30 12.78 12.43 -3.44
CA PHE A 30 12.64 10.98 -3.33
C PHE A 30 14.00 10.29 -3.15
N LEU A 31 15.03 10.67 -3.90
CA LEU A 31 16.37 10.10 -3.75
C LEU A 31 16.91 10.32 -2.33
N PHE A 32 16.84 11.54 -1.80
CA PHE A 32 17.26 11.82 -0.42
C PHE A 32 16.42 11.06 0.61
N PHE A 33 15.11 10.93 0.38
CA PHE A 33 14.24 10.14 1.23
C PHE A 33 14.63 8.65 1.23
N TYR A 34 14.91 8.08 0.06
CA TYR A 34 15.37 6.69 -0.06
C TYR A 34 16.73 6.49 0.61
N LEU A 35 17.69 7.41 0.43
CA LEU A 35 18.97 7.37 1.13
C LEU A 35 18.78 7.44 2.65
N ASP A 36 17.87 8.30 3.13
CA ASP A 36 17.53 8.36 4.55
C ASP A 36 16.99 7.02 5.05
N ARG A 37 16.06 6.39 4.32
CA ARG A 37 15.40 5.16 4.74
C ARG A 37 16.27 3.92 4.64
N PHE A 38 17.06 3.80 3.57
CA PHE A 38 17.83 2.59 3.28
C PHE A 38 19.25 2.63 3.83
N VAL A 39 19.79 3.81 4.15
CA VAL A 39 21.20 3.98 4.60
C VAL A 39 21.29 4.71 5.92
N TYR A 40 20.86 5.96 6.00
CA TYR A 40 21.09 6.81 7.19
C TYR A 40 20.33 6.32 8.42
N SER A 41 19.04 6.00 8.29
CA SER A 41 18.20 5.54 9.41
C SER A 41 18.70 4.24 10.03
N PRO A 42 19.04 3.19 9.24
CA PRO A 42 19.67 1.99 9.77
C PRO A 42 20.98 2.26 10.53
N ILE A 43 21.85 3.13 10.01
CA ILE A 43 23.11 3.49 10.68
C ILE A 43 22.82 4.20 12.00
N LEU A 44 21.91 5.18 11.99
CA LEU A 44 21.55 5.94 13.18
C LEU A 44 20.93 5.05 14.25
N GLN A 45 20.10 4.07 13.86
CA GLN A 45 19.52 3.09 14.78
C GLN A 45 20.60 2.23 15.45
N ILE A 46 21.63 1.80 14.71
CA ILE A 46 22.78 1.07 15.27
C ILE A 46 23.55 1.94 16.27
N LEU A 47 23.83 3.20 15.91
CA LEU A 47 24.57 4.14 16.78
C LEU A 47 23.80 4.49 18.06
N LEU A 48 22.47 4.54 17.98
CA LEU A 48 21.59 4.90 19.09
C LEU A 48 20.88 3.70 19.73
N ARG A 49 21.41 2.48 19.57
CA ARG A 49 20.79 1.23 20.06
C ARG A 49 20.48 1.22 21.57
N ASN A 50 21.21 2.04 22.35
CA ASN A 50 21.04 2.16 23.80
C ASN A 50 19.93 3.18 24.19
N GLN A 51 19.38 3.92 23.23
CA GLN A 51 18.35 4.93 23.44
C GLN A 51 16.98 4.36 23.04
N ASN A 52 15.91 4.81 23.68
CA ASN A 52 14.56 4.43 23.27
C ASN A 52 14.16 5.13 21.96
N VAL A 53 13.13 4.62 21.28
CA VAL A 53 12.71 5.12 19.96
C VAL A 53 12.31 6.60 19.97
N LYS A 54 11.77 7.11 21.09
CA LYS A 54 11.41 8.53 21.21
C LYS A 54 12.67 9.39 21.23
N GLU A 55 13.64 9.03 22.05
CA GLU A 55 14.96 9.70 22.11
C GLU A 55 15.67 9.65 20.76
N GLN A 56 15.67 8.48 20.10
CA GLN A 56 16.26 8.33 18.77
C GLN A 56 15.63 9.30 17.76
N ASN A 57 14.31 9.45 17.78
CA ASN A 57 13.59 10.38 16.90
C ASN A 57 13.89 11.85 17.24
N VAL A 58 14.02 12.20 18.51
CA VAL A 58 14.45 13.55 18.94
C VAL A 58 15.85 13.85 18.41
N ILE A 59 16.80 12.93 18.59
CA ILE A 59 18.18 13.06 18.10
C ILE A 59 18.18 13.19 16.57
N LYS A 60 17.46 12.33 15.86
CA LYS A 60 17.32 12.39 14.39
C LYS A 60 16.80 13.74 13.93
N LYS A 61 15.79 14.29 14.61
CA LYS A 61 15.23 15.63 14.33
C LYS A 61 16.32 16.70 14.47
N ILE A 62 17.06 16.71 15.57
CA ILE A 62 18.13 17.69 15.83
C ILE A 62 19.21 17.65 14.74
N TYR A 63 19.71 16.46 14.38
CA TYR A 63 20.75 16.32 13.36
C TYR A 63 20.25 16.71 11.96
N LYS A 64 19.03 16.32 11.59
CA LYS A 64 18.43 16.70 10.30
C LYS A 64 18.30 18.22 10.17
N LEU A 65 17.90 18.91 11.24
CA LEU A 65 17.83 20.37 11.27
C LEU A 65 19.21 21.03 11.13
N LYS A 66 20.23 20.52 11.83
CA LYS A 66 21.61 21.01 11.69
C LYS A 66 22.13 20.86 10.25
N ILE A 67 21.81 19.75 9.59
CA ILE A 67 22.21 19.50 8.20
C ILE A 67 21.48 20.46 7.25
N LEU A 68 20.16 20.59 7.39
CA LEU A 68 19.35 21.50 6.56
C LEU A 68 19.80 22.95 6.69
N ASN A 69 20.19 23.38 7.90
CA ASN A 69 20.70 24.74 8.13
C ASN A 69 22.10 24.99 7.55
N LYS A 70 22.88 23.93 7.29
CA LYS A 70 24.22 24.01 6.66
C LYS A 70 24.19 23.90 5.14
N LEU A 71 23.12 23.34 4.57
CA LEU A 71 22.97 23.22 3.12
C LEU A 71 22.46 24.55 2.54
N PRO A 72 23.09 25.11 1.48
CA PRO A 72 22.59 26.31 0.78
C PRO A 72 21.29 26.07 -0.02
N LEU A 73 20.66 24.90 0.16
CA LEU A 73 19.40 24.50 -0.49
C LEU A 73 18.20 24.91 0.38
N GLN A 74 17.99 26.22 0.55
CA GLN A 74 16.68 26.70 1.01
C GLN A 74 15.67 26.51 -0.12
N PHE A 75 15.00 25.35 -0.13
CA PHE A 75 13.85 25.14 -0.99
C PHE A 75 12.72 26.06 -0.53
N LYS A 76 12.65 27.28 -1.10
CA LYS A 76 11.49 28.16 -0.94
C LYS A 76 10.22 27.37 -1.28
N LYS A 77 9.21 27.50 -0.42
CA LYS A 77 7.87 26.94 -0.61
C LYS A 77 7.32 27.59 -1.89
N ASP A 78 7.16 26.83 -2.97
CA ASP A 78 6.57 27.34 -4.20
C ASP A 78 5.07 27.57 -3.96
N LYS A 79 4.61 28.83 -4.04
CA LYS A 79 3.18 29.19 -4.02
C LYS A 79 2.37 28.52 -5.13
N ASN A 80 3.03 27.86 -6.08
CA ASN A 80 2.40 27.14 -7.20
C ASN A 80 2.00 25.69 -6.86
N ASP A 81 2.60 25.06 -5.86
CA ASP A 81 2.18 23.72 -5.43
C ASP A 81 0.75 23.77 -4.83
N GLU A 82 0.40 24.86 -4.12
CA GLU A 82 -0.96 25.11 -3.63
C GLU A 82 -2.01 25.20 -4.76
N LYS A 83 -1.67 25.72 -5.94
CA LYS A 83 -2.64 25.87 -7.04
C LYS A 83 -3.03 24.52 -7.67
N HIS A 84 -2.13 23.54 -7.67
CA HIS A 84 -2.46 22.16 -8.07
C HIS A 84 -3.24 21.42 -6.98
N HIS A 85 -2.90 21.64 -5.71
CA HIS A 85 -3.67 21.14 -4.55
C HIS A 85 -5.13 21.64 -4.55
N VAL A 86 -5.36 22.92 -4.85
CA VAL A 86 -6.72 23.51 -4.88
C VAL A 86 -7.55 23.02 -6.07
N LYS A 87 -6.94 22.67 -7.22
CA LYS A 87 -7.69 22.11 -8.36
C LYS A 87 -8.24 20.71 -8.07
N ASN A 88 -7.47 19.83 -7.43
CA ASN A 88 -7.97 18.52 -7.00
C ASN A 88 -9.01 18.64 -5.87
N GLN A 89 -8.82 19.57 -4.92
CA GLN A 89 -9.85 19.87 -3.90
C GLN A 89 -11.13 20.49 -4.48
N LYS A 90 -11.06 21.28 -5.56
CA LYS A 90 -12.26 21.87 -6.20
C LYS A 90 -13.17 20.84 -6.86
N TYR A 91 -12.63 19.71 -7.33
CA TYR A 91 -13.46 18.59 -7.81
C TYR A 91 -14.07 17.78 -6.66
N ILE A 92 -13.36 17.68 -5.53
CA ILE A 92 -13.87 17.06 -4.28
C ILE A 92 -15.04 17.88 -3.69
N ASN A 93 -14.95 19.21 -3.76
CA ASN A 93 -15.94 20.12 -3.17
C ASN A 93 -17.27 20.24 -3.92
N LYS A 94 -17.41 19.70 -5.14
CA LYS A 94 -18.67 19.88 -5.89
C LYS A 94 -19.77 18.88 -5.56
N ASN A 95 -19.48 17.82 -4.79
CA ASN A 95 -20.48 16.83 -4.35
C ASN A 95 -20.21 16.18 -2.97
N SER A 96 -19.40 16.78 -2.10
CA SER A 96 -19.18 16.19 -0.76
C SER A 96 -18.92 17.23 0.34
N PHE A 97 -19.76 17.16 1.38
CA PHE A 97 -19.67 17.76 2.72
C PHE A 97 -19.36 19.27 2.85
N GLU A 98 -20.40 20.05 3.18
CA GLU A 98 -20.29 21.30 3.92
C GLU A 98 -19.56 21.05 5.25
N CYS A 99 -18.26 21.33 5.26
CA CYS A 99 -17.45 21.43 6.46
C CYS A 99 -16.57 22.68 6.34
N LYS A 100 -17.20 23.85 6.29
CA LYS A 100 -16.54 25.15 6.53
C LYS A 100 -17.50 26.04 7.28
N GLU A 101 -17.40 26.04 8.61
CA GLU A 101 -17.47 27.22 9.47
C GLU A 101 -17.41 26.77 10.94
N LYS A 102 -16.83 27.62 11.81
CA LYS A 102 -16.64 27.46 13.28
C LYS A 102 -15.34 26.84 13.80
N MET A 103 -14.20 27.01 13.12
CA MET A 103 -12.88 26.73 13.74
C MET A 103 -11.84 27.83 13.53
N ASN A 104 -12.25 29.05 13.18
CA ASN A 104 -11.32 30.15 12.83
C ASN A 104 -11.19 31.29 13.86
N ASP A 105 -11.96 31.32 14.95
CA ASP A 105 -11.95 32.50 15.83
C ASP A 105 -11.14 32.36 17.13
N LYS A 106 -10.51 31.20 17.40
CA LYS A 106 -9.68 31.00 18.61
C LYS A 106 -8.16 30.94 18.40
N ILE A 107 -7.67 31.05 17.15
CA ILE A 107 -6.23 30.91 16.85
C ILE A 107 -5.55 32.25 16.49
N ARG A 108 -6.26 33.39 16.59
CA ARG A 108 -5.73 34.67 16.08
C ARG A 108 -4.76 35.43 17.00
N ASN A 109 -4.55 35.02 18.25
CA ASN A 109 -3.81 35.83 19.22
C ASN A 109 -2.59 35.15 19.88
N ILE A 110 -1.74 34.46 19.11
CA ILE A 110 -0.36 34.20 19.54
C ILE A 110 0.59 34.48 18.38
N LYS A 111 1.00 35.75 18.26
CA LYS A 111 2.21 36.15 17.52
C LYS A 111 3.42 35.75 18.36
N ASN A 112 4.17 34.75 17.91
CA ASN A 112 5.58 34.57 18.23
C ASN A 112 6.29 33.90 17.03
N ASP A 113 6.81 34.76 16.16
CA ASP A 113 7.25 34.54 14.77
C ASP A 113 8.54 33.71 14.57
N LYS A 114 8.84 32.72 15.42
CA LYS A 114 9.95 31.78 15.18
C LYS A 114 9.64 30.30 15.46
N ILE A 115 8.46 29.99 16.00
CA ILE A 115 8.09 28.62 16.40
C ILE A 115 7.46 27.82 15.22
N ASN A 116 6.89 28.47 14.21
CA ASN A 116 6.06 27.79 13.20
C ASN A 116 6.77 27.25 11.93
N TYR A 117 8.08 27.43 11.75
CA TYR A 117 8.76 26.82 10.59
C TYR A 117 9.07 25.33 10.78
N TYR A 118 9.18 24.89 12.05
CA TYR A 118 9.74 23.57 12.41
C TYR A 118 8.69 22.47 12.67
N ASP A 119 7.41 22.83 12.86
CA ASP A 119 6.32 21.85 13.07
C ASP A 119 5.78 21.25 11.76
N HIS A 120 6.13 21.83 10.60
CA HIS A 120 5.72 21.34 9.28
C HIS A 120 6.71 20.39 8.62
N ILE A 121 7.85 20.10 9.26
CA ILE A 121 8.76 19.09 8.74
C ILE A 121 8.16 17.74 9.10
N GLU A 122 7.48 17.10 8.15
CA GLU A 122 7.20 15.67 8.22
C GLU A 122 8.55 14.94 8.39
N ILE A 123 8.80 14.49 9.62
CA ILE A 123 10.04 13.78 9.98
C ILE A 123 9.90 12.36 9.47
N ASN A 124 11.01 11.79 9.01
CA ASN A 124 11.08 10.38 8.70
C ASN A 124 11.25 9.62 10.03
N ALA A 125 10.15 9.25 10.68
CA ALA A 125 10.19 8.60 12.00
C ALA A 125 11.01 7.30 11.95
N LEU A 126 11.86 7.09 12.94
CA LEU A 126 12.45 5.80 13.27
C LEU A 126 11.41 4.96 14.01
N TRP A 127 11.38 3.67 13.69
CA TRP A 127 10.49 2.70 14.32
C TRP A 127 11.27 1.82 15.30
N PRO A 128 10.59 1.11 16.23
CA PRO A 128 11.21 0.08 17.03
C PRO A 128 11.96 -0.96 16.19
N GLU A 129 13.10 -1.46 16.65
CA GLU A 129 13.90 -2.45 15.92
C GLU A 129 13.15 -3.77 15.71
N ARG A 130 12.38 -4.18 16.73
CA ARG A 130 11.62 -5.43 16.71
C ARG A 130 10.41 -5.33 17.63
N ILE A 131 9.34 -6.00 17.23
CA ILE A 131 8.10 -6.11 17.97
C ILE A 131 7.74 -7.60 18.07
N SER A 132 7.36 -8.05 19.27
CA SER A 132 7.33 -9.47 19.64
C SER A 132 5.96 -9.95 20.15
N TYR A 133 4.85 -9.53 19.54
CA TYR A 133 3.50 -9.97 19.95
C TYR A 133 2.77 -10.84 18.92
N VAL A 134 3.40 -11.17 17.79
CA VAL A 134 2.74 -11.99 16.76
C VAL A 134 2.63 -13.43 17.25
N GLN A 135 1.39 -13.87 17.44
CA GLN A 135 1.07 -15.28 17.55
C GLN A 135 0.84 -15.82 16.13
N PRO A 136 1.61 -16.81 15.67
CA PRO A 136 1.39 -17.41 14.36
C PRO A 136 -0.04 -17.95 14.27
N PHE A 137 -0.76 -17.58 13.21
CA PHE A 137 -2.09 -18.11 12.99
C PHE A 137 -2.01 -19.58 12.58
N GLU A 138 -2.74 -20.44 13.28
CA GLU A 138 -2.96 -21.81 12.84
C GLU A 138 -4.07 -21.85 11.80
N VAL A 139 -3.66 -22.10 10.56
CA VAL A 139 -4.58 -22.08 9.42
C VAL A 139 -5.54 -23.28 9.49
N LYS A 140 -6.83 -22.99 9.71
CA LYS A 140 -7.89 -24.01 9.65
C LYS A 140 -8.02 -24.54 8.22
N LYS A 141 -8.08 -25.87 8.08
CA LYS A 141 -8.19 -26.55 6.77
C LYS A 141 -9.59 -26.51 6.17
N ASN A 142 -10.63 -26.51 7.01
CA ASN A 142 -12.01 -26.61 6.56
C ASN A 142 -12.77 -25.33 6.92
N LEU A 143 -13.13 -24.57 5.90
CA LEU A 143 -14.08 -23.46 6.02
C LEU A 143 -15.49 -23.95 5.71
N GLU A 144 -16.49 -23.35 6.35
CA GLU A 144 -17.88 -23.58 5.98
C GLU A 144 -18.10 -23.17 4.52
N LYS A 145 -19.06 -23.83 3.87
CA LYS A 145 -19.49 -23.44 2.52
C LYS A 145 -19.93 -21.98 2.57
N ASP A 146 -19.54 -21.24 1.54
CA ASP A 146 -19.92 -19.85 1.27
C ASP A 146 -19.22 -18.73 2.08
N LYS A 147 -18.20 -19.05 2.88
CA LYS A 147 -17.41 -18.05 3.61
C LYS A 147 -16.02 -17.86 3.03
N PHE A 148 -15.51 -16.62 3.11
CA PHE A 148 -14.07 -16.37 2.91
C PHE A 148 -13.42 -16.10 4.26
N ASN A 149 -12.26 -16.71 4.48
CA ASN A 149 -11.38 -16.38 5.60
C ASN A 149 -10.20 -15.56 5.09
N VAL A 150 -10.08 -14.33 5.57
CA VAL A 150 -9.02 -13.39 5.20
C VAL A 150 -8.05 -13.27 6.37
N ILE A 151 -6.83 -13.77 6.18
CA ILE A 151 -5.80 -13.80 7.21
C ILE A 151 -4.72 -12.78 6.85
N TYR A 152 -4.44 -11.87 7.79
CA TYR A 152 -3.41 -10.85 7.59
C TYR A 152 -2.04 -11.40 7.96
N ILE A 153 -1.17 -11.58 6.96
CA ILE A 153 0.21 -12.05 7.16
C ILE A 153 1.13 -10.87 7.51
N GLY A 154 0.84 -9.69 6.97
CA GLY A 154 1.55 -8.45 7.29
C GLY A 154 1.96 -7.64 6.07
N HIS A 155 2.01 -6.32 6.24
CA HIS A 155 2.25 -5.35 5.18
C HIS A 155 1.19 -5.45 4.08
N MET A 156 1.56 -5.88 2.87
CA MET A 156 0.65 -6.11 1.75
C MET A 156 0.20 -7.57 1.63
N SER A 157 0.78 -8.47 2.43
CA SER A 157 0.61 -9.91 2.30
C SER A 157 -0.63 -10.42 3.03
N ILE A 158 -1.49 -11.10 2.28
CA ILE A 158 -2.77 -11.64 2.77
C ILE A 158 -2.98 -13.03 2.20
N LEU A 159 -3.45 -13.93 3.05
CA LEU A 159 -3.99 -15.22 2.64
C LEU A 159 -5.51 -15.14 2.66
N ILE A 160 -6.13 -15.42 1.53
CA ILE A 160 -7.58 -15.56 1.40
C ILE A 160 -7.87 -17.04 1.18
N GLN A 161 -8.69 -17.61 2.03
CA GLN A 161 -9.13 -18.98 1.92
C GLN A 161 -10.61 -19.00 1.55
N THR A 162 -10.94 -19.83 0.57
CA THR A 162 -12.31 -20.17 0.20
C THR A 162 -12.60 -21.61 0.61
N SER A 163 -13.81 -22.10 0.33
CA SER A 163 -14.14 -23.52 0.54
C SER A 163 -13.28 -24.50 -0.27
N LYS A 164 -12.62 -24.02 -1.35
CA LYS A 164 -11.85 -24.86 -2.29
C LYS A 164 -10.41 -24.41 -2.51
N TYR A 165 -10.12 -23.12 -2.35
CA TYR A 165 -8.86 -22.54 -2.82
C TYR A 165 -8.20 -21.65 -1.77
N ASN A 166 -6.87 -21.70 -1.72
CA ASN A 166 -6.03 -20.77 -0.99
C ASN A 166 -5.37 -19.79 -1.98
N ILE A 167 -5.68 -18.51 -1.82
CA ILE A 167 -5.22 -17.42 -2.66
C ILE A 167 -4.28 -16.55 -1.83
N LEU A 168 -3.04 -16.39 -2.27
CA LEU A 168 -2.04 -15.59 -1.59
C LEU A 168 -1.75 -14.29 -2.38
N ILE A 169 -1.95 -13.14 -1.73
CA ILE A 169 -1.77 -11.82 -2.37
C ILE A 169 -0.47 -11.20 -1.90
N ASP A 170 0.32 -10.67 -2.84
CA ASP A 170 1.56 -9.92 -2.61
C ASP A 170 2.45 -10.50 -1.49
N PRO A 171 2.85 -11.78 -1.58
CA PRO A 171 3.54 -12.45 -0.50
C PRO A 171 4.96 -11.93 -0.31
N VAL A 172 5.23 -11.43 0.89
CA VAL A 172 6.53 -11.04 1.39
C VAL A 172 6.68 -11.63 2.78
N LEU A 173 7.48 -12.70 2.90
CA LEU A 173 7.81 -13.33 4.18
C LEU A 173 9.26 -13.05 4.60
N SER A 174 10.10 -12.54 3.70
CA SER A 174 11.48 -12.18 4.01
C SER A 174 11.60 -11.19 5.17
N ASN A 175 12.69 -11.33 5.94
CA ASN A 175 13.05 -10.43 7.04
C ASN A 175 13.54 -9.06 6.58
N ARG A 176 13.88 -8.91 5.29
CA ARG A 176 14.33 -7.64 4.71
C ARG A 176 13.81 -7.50 3.30
N ILE A 177 13.36 -6.29 2.97
CA ILE A 177 12.99 -5.90 1.61
C ILE A 177 14.05 -4.96 1.03
N GLY A 178 14.52 -5.26 -0.18
CA GLY A 178 15.52 -4.43 -0.85
C GLY A 178 16.44 -5.26 -1.75
N PHE A 179 17.57 -4.67 -2.10
CA PHE A 179 18.51 -5.29 -3.02
C PHE A 179 19.17 -6.52 -2.38
N CYS A 180 18.97 -7.68 -3.01
CA CYS A 180 19.51 -8.98 -2.61
C CYS A 180 19.24 -9.38 -1.14
N ASN A 181 18.19 -8.87 -0.50
CA ASN A 181 17.91 -9.08 0.94
C ASN A 181 19.07 -8.70 1.89
N ILE A 182 20.09 -8.00 1.40
CA ILE A 182 21.25 -7.53 2.18
C ILE A 182 21.09 -6.04 2.49
N LEU A 183 20.81 -5.24 1.46
CA LEU A 183 20.62 -3.79 1.57
C LEU A 183 19.13 -3.46 1.43
N GLY A 184 18.54 -2.86 2.47
CA GLY A 184 17.09 -2.73 2.49
C GLY A 184 16.51 -2.42 3.87
N VAL A 185 15.18 -2.30 3.91
CA VAL A 185 14.43 -2.06 5.14
C VAL A 185 14.16 -3.40 5.83
N LYS A 186 14.53 -3.51 7.12
CA LYS A 186 14.24 -4.69 7.93
C LYS A 186 12.76 -4.72 8.30
N ARG A 187 12.22 -5.92 8.35
CA ARG A 187 10.93 -6.24 8.95
C ARG A 187 11.02 -6.04 10.46
N ILE A 188 10.08 -5.29 11.04
CA ILE A 188 10.03 -5.08 12.50
C ILE A 188 9.10 -6.08 13.21
N ILE A 189 8.10 -6.59 12.49
CA ILE A 189 7.10 -7.56 12.99
C ILE A 189 7.18 -8.84 12.15
N LYS A 190 7.34 -10.00 12.81
CA LYS A 190 7.33 -11.33 12.15
C LYS A 190 6.07 -11.53 11.30
N PRO A 191 6.13 -12.31 10.21
CA PRO A 191 4.92 -12.63 9.45
C PRO A 191 3.90 -13.34 10.35
N GLY A 192 2.62 -13.06 10.12
CA GLY A 192 1.48 -13.66 10.84
C GLY A 192 1.36 -15.16 10.63
N ILE A 193 1.91 -15.68 9.54
CA ILE A 193 2.04 -17.11 9.25
C ILE A 193 3.48 -17.34 8.79
N ASN A 194 4.17 -18.29 9.42
CA ASN A 194 5.48 -18.72 8.96
C ASN A 194 5.35 -19.53 7.67
N PHE A 195 6.38 -19.55 6.83
CA PHE A 195 6.34 -20.25 5.55
C PHE A 195 5.96 -21.73 5.69
N GLU A 196 6.49 -22.39 6.72
CA GLU A 196 6.26 -23.80 7.04
C GLU A 196 4.80 -24.09 7.41
N HIS A 197 4.06 -23.09 7.88
CA HIS A 197 2.66 -23.20 8.30
C HIS A 197 1.68 -22.67 7.25
N LEU A 198 2.16 -22.20 6.09
CA LEU A 198 1.28 -21.84 4.99
C LEU A 198 0.57 -23.09 4.46
N PRO A 199 -0.75 -23.04 4.21
CA PRO A 199 -1.44 -24.10 3.50
C PRO A 199 -0.91 -24.20 2.07
N SER A 200 -1.26 -25.26 1.34
CA SER A 200 -1.00 -25.34 -0.10
C SER A 200 -1.65 -24.15 -0.80
N ILE A 201 -0.88 -23.41 -1.61
CA ILE A 201 -1.34 -22.21 -2.29
C ILE A 201 -1.69 -22.53 -3.74
N ASP A 202 -2.92 -22.26 -4.14
CA ASP A 202 -3.39 -22.51 -5.50
C ASP A 202 -3.08 -21.33 -6.42
N PHE A 203 -3.33 -20.11 -5.93
CA PHE A 203 -3.19 -18.87 -6.70
C PHE A 203 -2.31 -17.86 -5.96
N ILE A 204 -1.42 -17.20 -6.69
CA ILE A 204 -0.65 -16.07 -6.20
C ILE A 204 -1.03 -14.83 -7.00
N LEU A 205 -1.53 -13.80 -6.35
CA LEU A 205 -1.89 -12.53 -6.97
C LEU A 205 -0.80 -11.49 -6.71
N LEU A 206 -0.26 -10.89 -7.78
CA LEU A 206 0.80 -9.87 -7.69
C LEU A 206 0.31 -8.53 -8.25
N SER A 207 0.14 -7.54 -7.37
CA SER A 207 -0.37 -6.22 -7.72
C SER A 207 0.71 -5.34 -8.36
N ASN A 208 1.96 -5.52 -7.97
CA ASN A 208 3.09 -4.68 -8.37
C ASN A 208 4.43 -5.45 -8.33
N ASN A 209 5.47 -4.90 -8.96
CA ASN A 209 6.81 -5.49 -9.02
C ASN A 209 7.77 -5.01 -7.92
N ARG A 210 7.33 -4.19 -6.96
CA ARG A 210 8.16 -3.63 -5.89
C ARG A 210 8.63 -4.71 -4.90
N TYR A 211 9.68 -4.42 -4.14
CA TYR A 211 10.25 -5.37 -3.17
C TYR A 211 9.30 -5.71 -2.01
N ASP A 212 8.40 -4.79 -1.68
CA ASP A 212 7.42 -4.95 -0.60
C ASP A 212 6.10 -5.58 -1.04
N THR A 213 5.96 -5.93 -2.31
CA THR A 213 4.81 -6.68 -2.86
C THR A 213 5.22 -7.99 -3.54
N MET A 214 6.45 -8.08 -4.07
CA MET A 214 6.93 -9.22 -4.82
C MET A 214 8.26 -9.71 -4.22
N ASP A 215 8.19 -10.60 -3.23
CA ASP A 215 9.37 -11.27 -2.70
C ASP A 215 9.70 -12.52 -3.53
N LYS A 216 10.68 -12.38 -4.44
CA LYS A 216 11.08 -13.48 -5.34
C LYS A 216 11.55 -14.73 -4.62
N THR A 217 12.12 -14.61 -3.41
CA THR A 217 12.57 -15.76 -2.62
C THR A 217 11.36 -16.51 -2.09
N THR A 218 10.42 -15.79 -1.46
CA THR A 218 9.14 -16.36 -1.01
C THR A 218 8.40 -17.01 -2.18
N LEU A 219 8.24 -16.30 -3.30
CA LEU A 219 7.55 -16.81 -4.48
C LEU A 219 8.18 -18.09 -5.04
N LYS A 220 9.51 -18.14 -5.15
CA LYS A 220 10.21 -19.34 -5.65
C LYS A 220 9.95 -20.53 -4.74
N ASN A 221 10.01 -20.34 -3.42
CA ASN A 221 9.79 -21.42 -2.46
C ASN A 221 8.36 -21.96 -2.52
N ILE A 222 7.35 -21.08 -2.64
CA ILE A 222 5.94 -21.50 -2.78
C ILE A 222 5.74 -22.27 -4.09
N ILE A 223 6.25 -21.77 -5.21
CA ILE A 223 6.07 -22.41 -6.52
C ILE A 223 6.73 -23.77 -6.58
N LEU A 224 7.91 -23.94 -5.96
CA LEU A 224 8.57 -25.24 -5.86
C LEU A 224 7.77 -26.24 -5.01
N ARG A 225 7.02 -25.78 -4.01
CA ARG A 225 6.23 -26.62 -3.11
C ARG A 225 4.86 -26.98 -3.69
N ASP A 226 4.16 -26.00 -4.26
CA ASP A 226 2.72 -26.08 -4.52
C ASP A 226 2.34 -26.00 -6.01
N ASN A 227 3.27 -25.67 -6.91
CA ASN A 227 2.98 -25.41 -8.33
C ASN A 227 1.89 -24.34 -8.58
N SER A 228 1.79 -23.34 -7.70
CA SER A 228 0.75 -22.31 -7.76
C SER A 228 0.70 -21.56 -9.09
N ILE A 229 -0.50 -21.12 -9.47
CA ILE A 229 -0.73 -20.24 -10.61
C ILE A 229 -0.45 -18.79 -10.20
N VAL A 230 0.50 -18.13 -10.87
CA VAL A 230 0.78 -16.72 -10.61
C VAL A 230 -0.02 -15.83 -11.56
N ILE A 231 -0.75 -14.86 -11.02
CA ILE A 231 -1.55 -13.89 -11.78
C ILE A 231 -1.03 -12.49 -11.45
N GLY A 232 -0.84 -11.66 -12.47
CA GLY A 232 -0.38 -10.30 -12.28
C GLY A 232 -0.54 -9.47 -13.53
N GLY A 233 -0.04 -8.24 -13.48
CA GLY A 233 -0.15 -7.32 -14.59
C GLY A 233 0.70 -7.71 -15.79
N MET A 234 0.41 -7.05 -16.92
CA MET A 234 1.26 -7.10 -18.11
C MET A 234 2.73 -6.87 -17.76
N ASN A 235 3.60 -7.56 -18.50
CA ASN A 235 5.06 -7.60 -18.31
C ASN A 235 5.55 -8.29 -17.01
N ILE A 236 4.70 -8.96 -16.23
CA ILE A 236 5.12 -9.79 -15.07
C ILE A 236 6.22 -10.81 -15.40
N ARG A 237 6.18 -11.43 -16.58
CA ARG A 237 7.17 -12.44 -17.04
C ARG A 237 8.60 -11.91 -17.09
N ARG A 238 8.80 -10.58 -17.15
CA ARG A 238 10.13 -9.97 -17.09
C ARG A 238 10.79 -10.13 -15.72
N TYR A 239 9.99 -10.33 -14.67
CA TYR A 239 10.47 -10.46 -13.30
C TYR A 239 10.47 -11.91 -12.83
N LEU A 240 9.63 -12.76 -13.43
CA LEU A 240 9.44 -14.17 -13.11
C LEU A 240 9.87 -15.04 -14.28
N LEU A 241 11.15 -15.46 -14.26
CA LEU A 241 11.75 -16.29 -15.32
C LEU A 241 11.01 -17.62 -15.47
N LYS A 242 10.71 -18.01 -16.72
CA LYS A 242 9.93 -19.21 -17.06
C LYS A 242 10.44 -20.49 -16.38
N ARG A 243 11.77 -20.65 -16.26
CA ARG A 243 12.39 -21.81 -15.59
C ARG A 243 11.98 -21.97 -14.13
N ASN A 244 11.76 -20.87 -13.42
CA ASN A 244 11.40 -20.88 -12.00
C ASN A 244 9.89 -20.71 -11.77
N PHE A 245 9.17 -20.20 -12.78
CA PHE A 245 7.76 -19.83 -12.72
C PHE A 245 7.07 -20.30 -14.00
N PRO A 246 6.70 -21.60 -14.09
CA PRO A 246 6.15 -22.16 -15.32
C PRO A 246 4.80 -21.53 -15.67
N VAL A 247 3.91 -21.41 -14.70
CA VAL A 247 2.53 -20.94 -14.88
C VAL A 247 2.37 -19.51 -14.33
N VAL A 248 2.41 -18.53 -15.24
CA VAL A 248 2.18 -17.11 -14.94
C VAL A 248 1.27 -16.51 -16.00
N TYR A 249 0.16 -15.92 -15.57
CA TYR A 249 -0.86 -15.27 -16.40
C TYR A 249 -0.75 -13.73 -16.27
N PRO A 250 -0.19 -13.05 -17.29
CA PRO A 250 -0.26 -11.60 -17.39
C PRO A 250 -1.67 -11.15 -17.78
N LEU A 251 -2.22 -10.18 -17.05
CA LEU A 251 -3.51 -9.56 -17.34
C LEU A 251 -3.34 -8.06 -17.60
N ASN A 252 -4.14 -7.55 -18.53
CA ASN A 252 -4.34 -6.11 -18.70
C ASN A 252 -5.51 -5.64 -17.81
N TRP A 253 -5.63 -4.33 -17.57
CA TRP A 253 -6.78 -3.81 -16.83
C TRP A 253 -8.09 -4.15 -17.54
N PHE A 254 -9.11 -4.47 -16.74
CA PHE A 254 -10.43 -4.95 -17.13
C PHE A 254 -10.46 -6.35 -17.78
N ASN A 255 -9.32 -7.04 -17.88
CA ASN A 255 -9.29 -8.46 -18.20
C ASN A 255 -9.49 -9.30 -16.94
N LYS A 256 -9.87 -10.56 -17.12
CA LYS A 256 -10.00 -11.52 -16.03
C LYS A 256 -9.41 -12.87 -16.39
N LEU A 257 -9.04 -13.63 -15.35
CA LEU A 257 -8.85 -15.07 -15.42
C LEU A 257 -9.96 -15.74 -14.61
N SER A 258 -10.64 -16.73 -15.18
CA SER A 258 -11.67 -17.51 -14.48
C SER A 258 -11.21 -18.96 -14.33
N PHE A 259 -11.43 -19.52 -13.14
CA PHE A 259 -11.15 -20.91 -12.82
C PHE A 259 -12.31 -21.46 -11.98
N GLU A 260 -13.03 -22.44 -12.54
CA GLU A 260 -14.33 -22.89 -11.99
C GLU A 260 -15.27 -21.71 -11.66
N ASN A 261 -15.66 -21.57 -10.39
CA ASN A 261 -16.53 -20.51 -9.88
C ASN A 261 -15.78 -19.22 -9.48
N ILE A 262 -14.45 -19.22 -9.43
CA ILE A 262 -13.68 -18.04 -9.02
C ILE A 262 -13.16 -17.28 -10.24
N SER A 263 -13.35 -15.96 -10.24
CA SER A 263 -12.80 -15.05 -11.23
C SER A 263 -11.90 -14.01 -10.59
N PHE A 264 -10.72 -13.81 -11.18
CA PHE A 264 -9.74 -12.79 -10.83
C PHE A 264 -9.76 -11.71 -11.90
N TYR A 265 -10.44 -10.59 -11.62
CA TYR A 265 -10.41 -9.42 -12.50
C TYR A 265 -9.20 -8.56 -12.13
N TYR A 266 -8.44 -8.13 -13.14
CA TYR A 266 -7.34 -7.19 -12.95
C TYR A 266 -7.83 -5.78 -13.26
N LEU A 267 -7.68 -4.87 -12.30
CA LEU A 267 -8.28 -3.54 -12.35
C LEU A 267 -7.22 -2.44 -12.18
N PRO A 268 -7.53 -1.17 -12.51
CA PRO A 268 -6.57 -0.08 -12.36
C PRO A 268 -6.14 0.18 -10.91
N THR A 269 -4.93 0.70 -10.72
CA THR A 269 -4.42 1.19 -9.44
C THR A 269 -3.54 2.42 -9.68
N LEU A 270 -3.56 3.38 -8.76
CA LEU A 270 -2.72 4.57 -8.81
C LEU A 270 -1.44 4.32 -8.00
N THR A 271 -0.37 3.86 -8.63
CA THR A 271 0.89 3.64 -7.92
C THR A 271 2.10 3.74 -8.86
N ASN A 272 3.30 3.73 -8.29
CA ASN A 272 4.52 3.60 -9.06
C ASN A 272 4.91 2.12 -9.23
N SER A 273 5.52 1.79 -10.37
CA SER A 273 6.08 0.46 -10.59
C SER A 273 7.55 0.60 -10.97
N HIS A 274 8.42 0.02 -10.16
CA HIS A 274 9.86 -0.13 -10.43
C HIS A 274 10.49 -1.04 -9.38
N ARG A 275 11.48 -1.81 -9.82
CA ARG A 275 12.35 -2.63 -8.96
C ARG A 275 13.82 -2.26 -9.14
N PHE A 276 14.18 -1.78 -10.33
CA PHE A 276 15.51 -1.39 -10.74
C PHE A 276 15.50 0.09 -11.16
N LEU A 277 16.68 0.67 -11.38
CA LEU A 277 16.79 2.09 -11.78
C LEU A 277 16.21 2.36 -13.18
N VAL A 278 16.11 1.33 -14.03
CA VAL A 278 15.79 1.45 -15.45
C VAL A 278 14.45 0.84 -15.85
N ASP A 279 13.70 0.25 -14.92
CA ASP A 279 12.46 -0.49 -15.19
C ASP A 279 11.17 0.27 -14.79
N LYS A 280 11.27 1.59 -14.61
CA LYS A 280 10.14 2.43 -14.23
C LYS A 280 8.97 2.28 -15.21
N ASN A 281 7.81 1.95 -14.67
CA ASN A 281 6.53 1.73 -15.35
C ASN A 281 6.58 0.65 -16.44
N VAL A 282 7.51 -0.31 -16.34
CA VAL A 282 7.56 -1.45 -17.24
C VAL A 282 6.51 -2.49 -16.85
N TYR A 283 6.40 -2.84 -15.57
CA TYR A 283 5.30 -3.68 -15.09
C TYR A 283 4.02 -2.83 -15.04
N LEU A 284 2.89 -3.39 -15.48
CA LEU A 284 1.59 -2.74 -15.31
C LEU A 284 1.10 -3.01 -13.88
N PRO A 285 1.12 -2.04 -12.95
CA PRO A 285 0.54 -2.25 -11.64
C PRO A 285 -0.99 -2.27 -11.73
N GLY A 286 -1.64 -2.93 -10.80
CA GLY A 286 -3.10 -3.05 -10.78
C GLY A 286 -3.65 -3.50 -9.45
N SER A 287 -4.95 -3.43 -9.33
CA SER A 287 -5.76 -3.99 -8.25
C SER A 287 -6.40 -5.30 -8.72
N PHE A 288 -6.95 -6.08 -7.78
CA PHE A 288 -7.69 -7.30 -8.07
C PHE A 288 -9.10 -7.21 -7.53
N LEU A 289 -10.06 -7.72 -8.29
CA LEU A 289 -11.36 -8.13 -7.75
C LEU A 289 -11.45 -9.65 -7.86
N ILE A 290 -11.59 -10.30 -6.71
CA ILE A 290 -11.87 -11.73 -6.59
C ILE A 290 -13.39 -11.85 -6.47
N HIS A 291 -13.99 -12.60 -7.38
CA HIS A 291 -15.43 -12.82 -7.43
C HIS A 291 -15.69 -14.31 -7.47
N ASP A 292 -16.49 -14.79 -6.52
CA ASP A 292 -17.01 -16.15 -6.53
C ASP A 292 -18.44 -16.13 -7.07
N SER A 293 -18.65 -16.76 -8.23
CA SER A 293 -19.95 -16.80 -8.88
C SER A 293 -20.98 -17.68 -8.18
N SER A 294 -20.58 -18.64 -7.33
CA SER A 294 -21.56 -19.50 -6.63
C SER A 294 -22.25 -18.77 -5.48
N THR A 295 -21.50 -17.95 -4.75
CA THR A 295 -22.00 -17.14 -3.61
C THR A 295 -22.33 -15.71 -4.01
N ASN A 296 -21.82 -15.29 -5.17
CA ASN A 296 -21.76 -13.90 -5.62
C ASN A 296 -20.98 -12.97 -4.67
N ALA A 297 -20.10 -13.52 -3.84
CA ALA A 297 -19.27 -12.75 -2.93
C ALA A 297 -18.05 -12.14 -3.64
N THR A 298 -17.62 -10.98 -3.13
CA THR A 298 -16.58 -10.16 -3.76
C THR A 298 -15.56 -9.62 -2.77
N ILE A 299 -14.28 -9.80 -3.09
CA ILE A 299 -13.16 -9.18 -2.38
C ILE A 299 -12.38 -8.31 -3.37
N PHE A 300 -12.31 -7.02 -3.09
CA PHE A 300 -11.47 -6.08 -3.82
C PHE A 300 -10.15 -5.84 -3.07
N TYR A 301 -9.03 -5.99 -3.76
CA TYR A 301 -7.70 -5.67 -3.28
C TYR A 301 -7.11 -4.55 -4.11
N SER A 302 -6.94 -3.37 -3.52
CA SER A 302 -6.53 -2.16 -4.25
C SER A 302 -5.05 -2.14 -4.69
N GLY A 303 -4.22 -3.06 -4.19
CA GLY A 303 -2.76 -2.90 -4.24
C GLY A 303 -2.29 -1.74 -3.37
N HIS A 304 -1.04 -1.32 -3.51
CA HIS A 304 -0.50 -0.17 -2.76
C HIS A 304 -0.85 1.17 -3.44
N SER A 305 -2.15 1.42 -3.64
CA SER A 305 -2.68 2.55 -4.40
C SER A 305 -2.67 3.88 -3.64
N GLY A 306 -2.60 4.98 -4.38
CA GLY A 306 -3.06 6.31 -3.98
C GLY A 306 -4.55 6.49 -4.26
N TYR A 307 -5.10 7.62 -3.82
CA TYR A 307 -6.50 7.96 -4.03
C TYR A 307 -6.72 8.80 -5.29
N SER A 308 -7.81 8.49 -5.99
CA SER A 308 -8.31 9.22 -7.16
C SER A 308 -9.71 8.70 -7.50
N ASN A 309 -10.44 9.41 -8.36
CA ASN A 309 -11.78 9.03 -8.84
C ASN A 309 -11.85 7.65 -9.55
N HIS A 310 -10.71 7.00 -9.80
CA HIS A 310 -10.67 5.63 -10.32
C HIS A 310 -11.44 4.61 -9.46
N PHE A 311 -11.59 4.84 -8.14
CA PHE A 311 -12.40 3.95 -7.30
C PHE A 311 -13.90 4.01 -7.65
N LEU A 312 -14.42 5.20 -7.96
CA LEU A 312 -15.79 5.35 -8.49
C LEU A 312 -15.94 4.65 -9.86
N GLN A 313 -14.92 4.72 -10.71
CA GLN A 313 -14.93 4.02 -12.01
C GLN A 313 -14.91 2.50 -11.82
N ILE A 314 -14.12 2.00 -10.87
CA ILE A 314 -14.10 0.59 -10.49
C ILE A 314 -15.47 0.17 -9.96
N LYS A 315 -16.09 0.94 -9.07
CA LYS A 315 -17.44 0.67 -8.58
C LYS A 315 -18.44 0.55 -9.73
N ASN A 316 -18.44 1.50 -10.66
CA ASN A 316 -19.31 1.46 -11.82
C ASN A 316 -19.07 0.22 -12.68
N TYR A 317 -17.81 -0.13 -12.94
CA TYR A 317 -17.46 -1.36 -13.66
C TYR A 317 -17.96 -2.62 -12.95
N VAL A 318 -17.72 -2.73 -11.63
CA VAL A 318 -18.16 -3.88 -10.83
C VAL A 318 -19.67 -4.03 -10.86
N ASN A 319 -20.43 -2.95 -10.67
CA ASN A 319 -21.89 -2.97 -10.70
C ASN A 319 -22.44 -3.37 -12.08
N ASN A 320 -21.90 -2.78 -13.14
CA ASN A 320 -22.45 -2.93 -14.49
C ASN A 320 -21.99 -4.22 -15.20
N VAL A 321 -20.75 -4.65 -14.96
CA VAL A 321 -20.12 -5.74 -15.72
C VAL A 321 -20.02 -7.02 -14.90
N VAL A 322 -19.62 -6.93 -13.62
CA VAL A 322 -19.34 -8.12 -12.79
C VAL A 322 -20.60 -8.61 -12.09
N LEU A 323 -21.25 -7.74 -11.32
CA LEU A 323 -22.41 -8.09 -10.51
C LEU A 323 -23.73 -7.96 -11.28
N LYS A 324 -23.77 -7.15 -12.35
CA LYS A 324 -24.95 -6.86 -13.18
C LYS A 324 -26.20 -6.43 -12.39
N ARG A 325 -25.98 -5.79 -11.25
CA ARG A 325 -26.99 -5.17 -10.37
C ARG A 325 -26.28 -4.18 -9.46
N ASN A 326 -27.02 -3.23 -8.89
CA ASN A 326 -26.46 -2.28 -7.93
C ASN A 326 -26.17 -2.96 -6.58
N ASN A 327 -25.11 -3.77 -6.54
CA ASN A 327 -24.69 -4.52 -5.37
C ASN A 327 -23.40 -3.93 -4.80
N HIS A 328 -23.10 -4.25 -3.55
CA HIS A 328 -21.93 -3.76 -2.84
C HIS A 328 -20.72 -4.69 -3.06
N ILE A 329 -19.52 -4.16 -2.88
CA ILE A 329 -18.32 -5.00 -2.72
C ILE A 329 -18.34 -5.49 -1.27
N ASP A 330 -18.24 -6.79 -1.03
CA ASP A 330 -18.38 -7.33 0.33
C ASP A 330 -17.20 -6.92 1.22
N LEU A 331 -15.99 -7.03 0.68
CA LEU A 331 -14.78 -6.59 1.37
C LEU A 331 -13.83 -5.82 0.44
N SER A 332 -13.41 -4.63 0.88
CA SER A 332 -12.33 -3.88 0.23
C SER A 332 -11.09 -3.83 1.11
N ILE A 333 -9.98 -4.35 0.60
CA ILE A 333 -8.67 -4.33 1.24
C ILE A 333 -7.89 -3.12 0.72
N LEU A 334 -7.63 -2.18 1.63
CA LEU A 334 -7.11 -0.84 1.32
C LEU A 334 -5.85 -0.55 2.13
N PRO A 335 -4.75 -0.08 1.52
CA PRO A 335 -3.57 0.36 2.26
C PRO A 335 -3.89 1.63 3.06
N ILE A 336 -3.22 1.79 4.20
CA ILE A 336 -3.34 2.98 5.06
C ILE A 336 -1.97 3.55 5.48
N GLY A 337 -0.88 2.93 5.02
CA GLY A 337 0.50 3.30 5.37
C GLY A 337 1.27 3.92 4.21
N ILE A 338 2.53 4.32 4.46
CA ILE A 338 3.44 4.96 3.48
C ILE A 338 2.87 6.25 2.88
N TYR A 339 2.11 7.01 3.65
CA TYR A 339 1.47 8.26 3.18
C TYR A 339 2.27 9.51 3.55
N LYS A 340 3.31 9.39 4.41
CA LYS A 340 4.16 10.52 4.79
C LYS A 340 5.56 10.43 4.17
N PRO A 341 6.20 11.56 3.80
CA PRO A 341 5.60 12.90 3.75
C PRO A 341 4.56 13.03 2.63
N ASP A 342 3.45 13.72 2.90
CA ASP A 342 2.34 13.91 1.94
C ASP A 342 2.85 14.43 0.60
N SER A 343 3.75 15.43 0.65
CA SER A 343 4.34 16.05 -0.54
C SER A 343 5.12 15.11 -1.47
N LEU A 344 5.48 13.91 -1.01
CA LEU A 344 6.07 12.86 -1.85
C LEU A 344 5.05 11.79 -2.24
N TYR A 345 4.21 11.37 -1.30
CA TYR A 345 3.44 10.14 -1.43
C TYR A 345 1.98 10.32 -1.85
N ASN A 346 1.41 11.52 -1.76
CA ASN A 346 -0.01 11.77 -2.07
C ASN A 346 -0.46 11.35 -3.48
N ASN A 347 0.46 11.23 -4.43
CA ASN A 347 0.16 10.77 -5.80
C ASN A 347 0.35 9.26 -6.01
N PHE A 348 0.72 8.50 -4.97
CA PHE A 348 1.08 7.08 -5.08
C PHE A 348 0.51 6.20 -3.96
N HIS A 349 0.25 6.76 -2.79
CA HIS A 349 -0.20 6.06 -1.60
C HIS A 349 -1.28 6.88 -0.90
N MET A 350 -2.34 6.21 -0.47
CA MET A 350 -3.45 6.86 0.23
C MET A 350 -3.16 6.96 1.73
N SER A 351 -3.57 8.07 2.33
CA SER A 351 -3.68 8.24 3.77
C SER A 351 -4.85 7.46 4.36
N PRO A 352 -4.90 7.24 5.69
CA PRO A 352 -6.07 6.65 6.37
C PRO A 352 -7.40 7.34 6.03
N ARG A 353 -7.39 8.67 5.89
CA ARG A 353 -8.57 9.45 5.49
C ARG A 353 -9.01 9.12 4.06
N GLU A 354 -8.07 9.04 3.14
CA GLU A 354 -8.35 8.71 1.74
C GLU A 354 -8.76 7.24 1.56
N ALA A 355 -8.25 6.34 2.41
CA ALA A 355 -8.73 4.96 2.46
C ALA A 355 -10.21 4.90 2.88
N LEU A 356 -10.61 5.69 3.88
CA LEU A 356 -12.03 5.80 4.25
C LEU A 356 -12.88 6.38 3.11
N GLN A 357 -12.38 7.38 2.38
CA GLN A 357 -13.07 7.88 1.19
C GLN A 357 -13.19 6.79 0.11
N SER A 358 -12.13 6.02 -0.12
CA SER A 358 -12.12 4.91 -1.07
C SER A 358 -13.13 3.82 -0.69
N HIS A 359 -13.31 3.54 0.60
CA HIS A 359 -14.35 2.63 1.10
C HIS A 359 -15.75 3.05 0.62
N PHE A 360 -16.09 4.34 0.74
CA PHE A 360 -17.37 4.89 0.29
C PHE A 360 -17.50 4.87 -1.23
N ASP A 361 -16.47 5.32 -1.96
CA ASP A 361 -16.48 5.40 -3.43
C ASP A 361 -16.63 4.02 -4.08
N LEU A 362 -16.07 2.99 -3.44
CA LEU A 362 -16.22 1.58 -3.84
C LEU A 362 -17.59 1.01 -3.45
N GLY A 363 -18.36 1.69 -2.60
CA GLY A 363 -19.59 1.15 -2.01
C GLY A 363 -19.34 -0.19 -1.32
N SER A 364 -18.30 -0.24 -0.48
CA SER A 364 -17.87 -1.45 0.22
C SER A 364 -18.75 -1.67 1.44
N LYS A 365 -19.19 -2.92 1.71
CA LYS A 365 -19.86 -3.24 2.98
C LYS A 365 -18.87 -3.18 4.13
N GLN A 366 -17.67 -3.68 3.90
CA GLN A 366 -16.60 -3.76 4.89
C GLN A 366 -15.26 -3.42 4.24
N SER A 367 -14.33 -2.92 5.04
CA SER A 367 -12.96 -2.68 4.62
C SER A 367 -11.93 -3.18 5.61
N LEU A 368 -10.80 -3.64 5.09
CA LEU A 368 -9.62 -4.04 5.86
C LEU A 368 -8.45 -3.11 5.53
N GLY A 369 -7.91 -2.44 6.55
CA GLY A 369 -6.76 -1.55 6.45
C GLY A 369 -5.44 -2.30 6.56
N ILE A 370 -4.56 -2.14 5.57
CA ILE A 370 -3.28 -2.86 5.46
C ILE A 370 -2.11 -1.93 5.10
N GLY A 371 -0.93 -2.50 4.79
CA GLY A 371 0.20 -1.75 4.24
C GLY A 371 0.94 -0.88 5.26
N THR A 372 0.77 -1.15 6.55
CA THR A 372 1.37 -0.41 7.67
C THR A 372 2.05 -1.34 8.68
N ASP A 373 2.81 -0.76 9.61
CA ASP A 373 3.32 -1.36 10.85
C ASP A 373 4.29 -2.56 10.71
N VAL A 374 4.68 -2.95 9.50
CA VAL A 374 5.61 -4.08 9.27
C VAL A 374 6.99 -3.65 8.75
N PHE A 375 7.03 -2.71 7.82
CA PHE A 375 8.26 -2.13 7.26
C PHE A 375 8.23 -0.61 7.37
N CYS A 376 9.29 -0.01 7.92
CA CYS A 376 9.44 1.44 8.04
C CYS A 376 9.80 2.07 6.68
N LEU A 377 8.81 2.15 5.78
CA LEU A 377 8.96 2.65 4.41
C LEU A 377 8.54 4.11 4.26
N GLY A 378 7.43 4.51 4.90
CA GLY A 378 6.91 5.87 4.90
C GLY A 378 7.59 6.76 5.92
N GLY A 379 7.02 7.93 6.20
CA GLY A 379 7.50 8.95 7.14
C GLY A 379 6.84 8.85 8.52
N GLU A 380 5.66 8.25 8.57
CA GLU A 380 4.79 8.11 9.73
C GLU A 380 5.45 7.33 10.88
N GLU A 381 5.03 7.60 12.11
CA GLU A 381 5.40 6.84 13.29
C GLU A 381 4.77 5.45 13.28
N TYR A 382 5.35 4.54 14.07
CA TYR A 382 4.77 3.22 14.28
C TYR A 382 3.38 3.32 14.91
N LYS A 383 2.40 2.60 14.36
CA LYS A 383 0.96 2.64 14.69
C LYS A 383 0.28 3.99 14.44
N GLU A 384 0.91 4.92 13.74
CA GLU A 384 0.29 6.22 13.46
C GLU A 384 -0.93 6.05 12.54
N ALA A 385 -0.76 5.32 11.42
CA ALA A 385 -1.82 5.07 10.45
C ALA A 385 -3.06 4.41 11.06
N THR A 386 -2.86 3.39 11.90
CA THR A 386 -3.94 2.64 12.54
C THR A 386 -4.68 3.50 13.55
N LYS A 387 -3.97 4.28 14.38
CA LYS A 387 -4.57 5.23 15.32
C LYS A 387 -5.35 6.34 14.60
N GLU A 388 -4.79 6.86 13.50
CA GLU A 388 -5.44 7.90 12.70
C GLU A 388 -6.75 7.37 12.09
N LEU A 389 -6.74 6.16 11.52
CA LEU A 389 -7.94 5.53 11.01
C LEU A 389 -9.01 5.37 12.11
N THR A 390 -8.65 4.82 13.27
CA THR A 390 -9.58 4.67 14.40
C THR A 390 -10.22 6.00 14.80
N HIS A 391 -9.41 7.06 14.94
CA HIS A 391 -9.92 8.38 15.30
C HIS A 391 -10.86 8.98 14.24
N ILE A 392 -10.55 8.78 12.95
CA ILE A 392 -11.42 9.23 11.85
C ILE A 392 -12.76 8.48 11.89
N LEU A 393 -12.72 7.16 12.07
CA LEU A 393 -13.92 6.33 12.17
C LEU A 393 -14.79 6.74 13.36
N ASP A 394 -14.21 6.85 14.55
CA ASP A 394 -14.94 7.27 15.76
C ASP A 394 -15.62 8.63 15.56
N SER A 395 -14.91 9.58 14.96
CA SER A 395 -15.43 10.92 14.67
C SER A 395 -16.57 10.88 13.66
N TYR A 396 -16.44 10.07 12.60
CA TYR A 396 -17.47 9.92 11.59
C TYR A 396 -18.73 9.26 12.16
N GLN A 397 -18.57 8.17 12.93
CA GLN A 397 -19.69 7.41 13.49
C GLN A 397 -20.47 8.24 14.51
N LYS A 398 -19.78 9.02 15.36
CA LYS A 398 -20.42 9.97 16.28
C LYS A 398 -21.23 11.05 15.55
N LYS A 399 -20.69 11.58 14.44
CA LYS A 399 -21.34 12.66 13.68
C LYS A 399 -22.56 12.20 12.89
N ASN A 400 -22.50 11.01 12.29
CA ASN A 400 -23.52 10.55 11.33
C ASN A 400 -24.49 9.52 11.92
N ASN A 401 -24.29 9.09 13.16
CA ASN A 401 -25.05 8.02 13.80
C ASN A 401 -25.15 6.74 12.93
N ASN A 402 -24.07 6.45 12.20
CA ASN A 402 -23.99 5.32 11.27
C ASN A 402 -22.71 4.53 11.54
N LYS A 403 -22.81 3.20 11.60
CA LYS A 403 -21.68 2.31 11.87
C LYS A 403 -20.97 1.95 10.56
N ILE A 404 -19.64 2.12 10.55
CA ILE A 404 -18.80 1.71 9.42
C ILE A 404 -17.95 0.53 9.87
N THR A 405 -17.97 -0.54 9.07
CA THR A 405 -17.10 -1.70 9.29
C THR A 405 -15.81 -1.51 8.52
N PHE A 406 -14.87 -0.77 9.09
CA PHE A 406 -13.52 -0.63 8.56
C PHE A 406 -12.54 -1.00 9.68
N VAL A 407 -11.94 -2.19 9.56
CA VAL A 407 -11.09 -2.78 10.60
C VAL A 407 -9.62 -2.78 10.20
N THR A 408 -8.75 -2.92 11.19
CA THR A 408 -7.33 -3.24 10.99
C THR A 408 -7.02 -4.49 11.77
N LEU A 409 -6.08 -5.29 11.27
CA LEU A 409 -5.66 -6.54 11.89
C LEU A 409 -4.19 -6.47 12.27
N GLN A 410 -3.81 -7.17 13.32
CA GLN A 410 -2.43 -7.50 13.59
C GLN A 410 -1.99 -8.70 12.73
N PRO A 411 -0.71 -8.80 12.35
CA PRO A 411 -0.21 -10.00 11.69
C PRO A 411 -0.53 -11.24 12.53
N GLY A 412 -1.20 -12.22 11.92
CA GLY A 412 -1.67 -13.44 12.58
C GLY A 412 -3.14 -13.40 12.99
N GLU A 413 -3.85 -12.28 12.80
CA GLU A 413 -5.29 -12.22 12.96
C GLU A 413 -6.02 -12.47 11.64
N ASN A 414 -7.27 -12.90 11.75
CA ASN A 414 -8.12 -13.21 10.61
C ASN A 414 -9.50 -12.56 10.74
N PHE A 415 -10.17 -12.48 9.60
CA PHE A 415 -11.51 -11.94 9.48
C PHE A 415 -12.31 -12.80 8.50
N ILE A 416 -13.52 -13.19 8.88
CA ILE A 416 -14.40 -14.05 8.07
C ILE A 416 -15.54 -13.20 7.52
N ILE A 417 -15.79 -13.31 6.21
CA ILE A 417 -16.92 -12.67 5.51
C ILE A 417 -17.94 -13.69 5.02
#